data_AF-A0A218ZRG0-F1
#
_entry.id   AF-A0A218ZRG0-F1
#
_cell.length_a   1.000
_cell.length_b   1.000
_cell.length_c   1.000
_cell.angle_alpha   90.00
_cell.angle_beta   90.00
_cell.angle_gamma   90.00
#
_symmetry.space_group_name_H-M   'P 1'
#
loop_
_entity.id
_entity.type
_entity.pdbx_description
1 polymer ?
#
loop_
_entity_poly.entity_id
_entity_poly.type
_entity_poly.pdbx_seq_one_letter_code
_entity_poly.pdbx_strand_id
1 'polypeptide(L)' 'MKIECNTCGGQISTPDDSIVGELVGCKDCGVEYEIVSINGNQIQLQAAESIKEDWGE' A
#
# COMPACT_ATOMS: atom_id res chain seq x y z
N MET A 1 10.97 3.05 4.67
CA MET A 1 11.38 2.41 3.38
C MET A 1 10.73 3.06 2.15
N LYS A 2 11.27 2.83 0.94
CA LYS A 2 10.73 3.35 -0.35
C LYS A 2 10.43 2.20 -1.31
N ILE A 3 9.23 2.16 -1.87
CA ILE A 3 8.74 1.10 -2.76
C ILE A 3 8.22 1.76 -4.03
N GLU A 4 8.39 1.12 -5.19
CA GLU A 4 7.81 1.58 -6.44
C GLU A 4 6.33 1.22 -6.53
N CYS A 5 5.49 2.17 -6.95
CA CYS A 5 4.08 1.95 -7.19
C CYS A 5 3.89 1.16 -8.50
N ASN A 6 3.32 -0.04 -8.41
CA ASN A 6 3.05 -0.89 -9.58
C ASN A 6 2.02 -0.29 -10.56
N THR A 7 1.28 0.75 -10.17
CA THR A 7 0.25 1.38 -11.03
C THR A 7 0.79 2.56 -11.82
N CYS A 8 1.65 3.40 -11.23
CA CYS A 8 2.12 4.64 -11.88
C CYS A 8 3.64 4.82 -11.91
N GLY A 9 4.41 3.92 -11.29
CA GLY A 9 5.86 4.05 -11.14
C GLY A 9 6.32 5.10 -10.12
N GLY A 10 5.39 5.73 -9.39
CA GLY A 10 5.69 6.69 -8.31
C GLY A 10 6.38 6.05 -7.10
N GLN A 11 6.93 6.86 -6.20
CA GLN A 11 7.55 6.36 -4.96
C GLN A 11 6.56 6.34 -3.80
N ILE A 12 6.28 5.16 -3.27
CA ILE A 12 5.52 4.95 -2.05
C ILE A 12 6.51 4.97 -0.88
N SER A 13 6.28 5.86 0.09
CA SER A 13 7.06 5.93 1.33
C SER A 13 6.31 5.21 2.44
N THR A 14 6.90 4.14 2.98
CA THR A 14 6.37 3.42 4.14
C THR A 14 7.22 3.75 5.37
N PRO A 15 6.62 3.98 6.55
CA PRO A 15 7.37 4.10 7.80
C PRO A 15 8.13 2.81 8.12
N ASP A 16 9.22 2.92 8.87
CA ASP A 16 10.03 1.74 9.24
C ASP A 16 9.37 0.89 10.33
N ASP A 17 8.36 1.44 11.01
CA ASP A 17 7.49 0.76 12.00
C ASP A 17 6.20 0.21 11.37
N SER A 18 6.11 0.18 10.03
CA SER A 18 4.97 -0.41 9.32
C SER A 18 4.76 -1.88 9.72
N ILE A 19 3.49 -2.28 9.75
CA ILE A 19 3.07 -3.65 10.06
C ILE A 19 2.29 -4.29 8.91
N VAL A 20 2.22 -5.62 8.90
CA VAL A 20 1.35 -6.35 7.97
C VAL A 20 -0.11 -6.00 8.27
N GLY A 21 -0.89 -5.72 7.22
CA GLY A 21 -2.26 -5.23 7.28
C GLY A 21 -2.39 -3.70 7.29
N GLU A 22 -1.29 -2.95 7.36
CA GLU A 22 -1.32 -1.50 7.27
C GLU A 22 -1.61 -1.04 5.83
N LEU A 23 -2.46 -0.03 5.69
CA LEU A 23 -2.78 0.62 4.42
C LEU A 23 -1.82 1.77 4.15
N VAL A 24 -1.22 1.79 2.96
CA VAL A 24 -0.32 2.83 2.48
C VAL A 24 -0.78 3.34 1.11
N GLY A 25 -0.83 4.66 0.96
CA GLY A 25 -1.29 5.30 -0.27
C GLY A 25 -0.13 5.78 -1.15
N CYS A 26 -0.26 5.59 -2.46
CA CYS A 26 0.60 6.26 -3.43
C CYS A 26 0.15 7.73 -3.58
N LYS A 27 1.03 8.67 -3.25
CA LYS A 27 0.73 10.11 -3.35
C LYS A 27 0.63 10.63 -4.78
N ASP A 28 1.18 9.89 -5.75
CA ASP A 28 1.18 10.29 -7.16
C ASP A 28 -0.12 9.91 -7.88
N CYS A 29 -0.62 8.68 -7.70
CA CYS A 29 -1.82 8.19 -8.39
C CYS A 29 -3.05 7.99 -7.48
N GLY A 30 -2.89 8.08 -6.17
CA GLY A 30 -3.98 7.90 -5.20
C GLY A 30 -4.38 6.45 -4.93
N VAL A 31 -3.73 5.45 -5.53
CA VAL A 31 -4.01 4.04 -5.23
C VAL A 31 -3.55 3.70 -3.83
N GLU A 32 -4.44 3.04 -3.07
CA GLU A 32 -4.15 2.47 -1.77
C GLU A 32 -3.64 1.03 -1.91
N TYR A 33 -2.68 0.68 -1.08
CA TYR A 33 -2.08 -0.65 -1.01
C TYR A 33 -2.09 -1.15 0.43
N GLU A 34 -2.31 -2.44 0.61
CA GLU A 34 -2.14 -3.12 1.88
C GLU A 34 -0.77 -3.80 1.95
N ILE A 35 -0.10 -3.67 3.10
CA ILE A 35 1.14 -4.41 3.36
C ILE A 35 0.80 -5.87 3.67
N VAL A 36 1.07 -6.78 2.74
CA VAL A 36 0.76 -8.21 2.91
C VAL A 36 1.93 -9.02 3.50
N SER A 37 3.15 -8.48 3.45
CA SER A 37 4.33 -9.13 4.04
C SER A 37 5.46 -8.15 4.30
N ILE A 38 6.19 -8.36 5.40
CA ILE A 38 7.41 -7.63 5.74
C ILE A 38 8.50 -8.65 6.09
N ASN A 39 9.55 -8.72 5.27
CA ASN A 39 10.72 -9.58 5.47
C ASN A 39 11.99 -8.73 5.50
N GLY A 40 12.32 -8.21 6.68
CA GLY A 40 13.46 -7.29 6.86
C GLY A 40 13.26 -6.00 6.06
N ASN A 41 14.04 -5.80 5.00
CA ASN A 41 13.95 -4.63 4.12
C ASN A 41 13.04 -4.83 2.89
N GLN A 42 12.39 -5.99 2.77
CA GLN A 42 11.46 -6.27 1.68
C GLN A 42 10.03 -6.18 2.19
N ILE A 43 9.27 -5.22 1.65
CA ILE A 43 7.84 -5.10 1.87
C ILE A 43 7.13 -5.54 0.60
N GLN A 44 6.10 -6.38 0.76
CA GLN A 44 5.17 -6.69 -0.32
C GLN A 44 3.89 -5.90 -0.15
N LEU A 45 3.48 -5.23 -1.22
CA LEU A 45 2.26 -4.45 -1.32
C LEU A 45 1.29 -5.16 -2.24
N GLN A 46 0.03 -5.26 -1.81
CA GLN A 46 -1.09 -5.65 -2.67
C GLN A 46 -2.00 -4.44 -2.82
N ALA A 47 -2.58 -4.23 -4.01
CA ALA A 47 -3.59 -3.17 -4.16
C ALA A 47 -4.71 -3.42 -3.15
N ALA A 48 -4.95 -2.45 -2.27
CA ALA A 48 -6.05 -2.55 -1.34
C ALA A 48 -7.33 -2.59 -2.16
N GLU A 49 -8.27 -3.45 -1.79
CA GLU A 49 -9.57 -3.41 -2.43
C GLU A 49 -10.13 -2.01 -2.19
N SER A 50 -10.33 -1.25 -3.27
CA SER A 50 -11.17 -0.07 -3.20
C SER A 50 -12.48 -0.57 -2.67
N ILE A 51 -12.80 -0.14 -1.46
CA ILE A 51 -14.12 -0.22 -0.86
C ILE A 51 -15.12 -0.04 -2.00
N LYS A 52 -15.70 -1.15 -2.49
CA LYS A 52 -16.87 -1.06 -3.35
C LYS A 52 -17.87 -0.28 -2.51
N GLU A 53 -18.50 0.72 -3.12
CA GLU A 53 -19.54 1.59 -2.57
C GLU A 53 -20.77 0.76 -2.13
N ASP A 54 -20.55 -0.15 -1.20
CA ASP A 54 -21.44 -1.14 -0.63
C ASP A 54 -21.07 -1.31 0.85
N TRP A 55 -20.48 -0.27 1.45
CA TRP A 55 -20.46 -0.09 2.91
C TRP A 55 -21.88 0.27 3.35
N GLY A 56 -22.76 -0.73 3.27
CA GLY A 56 -24.08 -0.82 3.88
C GLY A 56 -25.10 0.21 3.40
N GLU A 57 -26.01 -0.22 2.53
CA GLU A 57 -27.37 -0.63 2.96
C GLU A 57 -28.07 -1.48 1.90
#